data_AF-A0A5D6WNU6-F1
#
_entry.id   AF-A0A5D6WNU6-F1
#
_cell.length_a   1.000
_cell.length_b   1.000
_cell.length_c   1.000
_cell.angle_alpha   90.00
_cell.angle_beta   90.00
_cell.angle_gamma   90.00
#
_symmetry.space_group_name_H-M   'P 1'
#
loop_
_entity.id
_entity.type
_entity.pdbx_description
1 polymer ?
#
loop_
_entity_poly.entity_id
_entity_poly.type
_entity_poly.pdbx_seq_one_letter_code
_entity_poly.pdbx_strand_id
1 'polypeptide(L)'
;MKSMKKKLLAGVVAGAVLTGVGLNATSVKAAENMQRQTPPPMHQQGQMGQHPPVQMSADEAAKNIHETFGVDEAEVKAAITAHKDFRDIGQAAMLSKISGKSFKDVLGMKTEKNNWPEIGKSLGVTREQVETQMLTMQAMHIEKKANIGKDRVLALLKNGYQARDIECAGLLAKAAGKDVQAVLDMKKINNRWTDVAAELGVDKNVLRPEKGARPGHGPQGGPPAEGMMGAPDGAPQGEPQPAE
;
A
#
# COMPACT_ATOMS: atom_id res chain seq x y z
N MET A 1 11.52 -33.81 -19.31
CA MET A 1 11.92 -33.55 -17.91
C MET A 1 10.77 -32.86 -17.17
N LYS A 2 10.55 -33.27 -15.93
CA LYS A 2 9.28 -33.20 -15.16
C LYS A 2 9.07 -31.80 -14.55
N SER A 3 7.97 -31.13 -14.88
CA SER A 3 7.57 -29.84 -14.29
C SER A 3 6.92 -30.08 -12.92
N MET A 4 7.44 -29.44 -11.85
CA MET A 4 6.89 -29.52 -10.50
C MET A 4 6.16 -28.23 -10.12
N LYS A 5 4.82 -28.32 -10.07
CA LYS A 5 3.92 -27.31 -9.49
C LYS A 5 3.78 -27.58 -7.99
N LYS A 6 4.10 -26.63 -7.11
CA LYS A 6 3.85 -26.74 -5.66
C LYS A 6 2.55 -26.02 -5.31
N LYS A 7 1.55 -26.77 -4.86
CA LYS A 7 0.30 -26.29 -4.23
C LYS A 7 0.51 -26.30 -2.71
N LEU A 8 0.12 -25.25 -2.01
CA LEU A 8 0.08 -25.21 -0.54
C LEU A 8 -1.36 -25.36 -0.05
N LEU A 9 -1.52 -26.27 0.91
CA LEU A 9 -2.76 -26.74 1.53
C LEU A 9 -3.36 -25.70 2.49
N ALA A 10 -4.68 -25.56 2.45
CA ALA A 10 -5.51 -24.97 3.49
C ALA A 10 -5.83 -26.00 4.58
N GLY A 11 -5.93 -25.56 5.84
CA GLY A 11 -6.41 -26.38 6.95
C GLY A 11 -7.39 -25.56 7.80
N VAL A 12 -8.64 -26.02 7.86
CA VAL A 12 -9.72 -25.48 8.72
C VAL A 12 -10.38 -26.68 9.44
N VAL A 13 -10.87 -26.40 10.66
CA VAL A 13 -12.03 -27.01 11.38
C VAL A 13 -11.73 -28.08 12.44
N ALA A 14 -12.17 -27.77 13.68
CA ALA A 14 -13.16 -28.51 14.51
C ALA A 14 -12.94 -28.12 16.00
N GLY A 15 -13.89 -27.72 16.85
CA GLY A 15 -15.35 -27.87 16.88
C GLY A 15 -15.74 -28.88 17.95
N ALA A 16 -16.27 -28.45 19.11
CA ALA A 16 -17.13 -29.28 19.97
C ALA A 16 -17.94 -28.46 21.00
N VAL A 17 -19.24 -28.73 21.03
CA VAL A 17 -20.34 -28.21 21.85
C VAL A 17 -20.47 -29.03 23.14
N LEU A 18 -21.07 -28.52 24.22
CA LEU A 18 -22.11 -29.22 25.00
C LEU A 18 -22.81 -28.31 26.05
N THR A 19 -24.07 -28.66 26.26
CA THR A 19 -25.23 -28.03 26.92
C THR A 19 -25.32 -28.26 28.45
N GLY A 20 -26.03 -27.38 29.19
CA GLY A 20 -26.94 -27.83 30.27
C GLY A 20 -26.78 -27.28 31.71
N VAL A 21 -27.60 -26.26 32.05
CA VAL A 21 -28.37 -25.95 33.30
C VAL A 21 -28.04 -26.64 34.66
N GLY A 22 -27.80 -25.83 35.71
CA GLY A 22 -28.48 -25.96 37.03
C GLY A 22 -27.66 -26.15 38.34
N LEU A 23 -27.47 -25.04 39.10
CA LEU A 23 -27.64 -24.81 40.58
C LEU A 23 -27.29 -25.97 41.56
N ASN A 24 -26.53 -25.88 42.68
CA ASN A 24 -26.06 -24.81 43.56
C ASN A 24 -24.90 -25.30 44.46
N ALA A 25 -23.99 -24.38 44.78
CA ALA A 25 -23.25 -24.20 46.04
C ALA A 25 -22.59 -25.40 46.75
N THR A 26 -21.29 -25.60 46.51
CA THR A 26 -20.32 -25.83 47.59
C THR A 26 -19.01 -25.07 47.32
N SER A 27 -18.83 -24.01 48.12
CA SER A 27 -17.60 -23.66 48.83
C SER A 27 -16.26 -23.58 48.06
N VAL A 28 -15.98 -22.36 47.59
CA VAL A 28 -14.82 -21.53 47.99
C VAL A 28 -13.50 -22.28 48.20
N LYS A 29 -12.67 -22.29 47.15
CA LYS A 29 -11.21 -22.07 47.22
C LYS A 29 -10.68 -21.85 45.81
N ALA A 30 -9.83 -20.84 45.65
CA ALA A 30 -9.17 -20.40 44.41
C ALA A 30 -10.02 -19.52 43.46
N ALA A 31 -10.51 -18.39 43.98
CA ALA A 31 -10.89 -17.22 43.18
C ALA A 31 -10.05 -16.00 43.61
N GLU A 32 -8.73 -16.17 43.68
CA GLU A 32 -7.74 -15.09 43.79
C GLU A 32 -6.59 -15.44 42.85
N ASN A 33 -6.79 -15.16 41.55
CA ASN A 33 -5.76 -14.96 40.50
C ASN A 33 -6.27 -15.35 39.09
N MET A 34 -7.49 -14.95 38.75
CA MET A 34 -7.84 -14.82 37.34
C MET A 34 -8.56 -13.49 37.15
N GLN A 35 -7.76 -12.43 37.27
CA GLN A 35 -8.10 -11.13 36.73
C GLN A 35 -8.46 -11.37 35.27
N ARG A 36 -9.76 -11.23 34.97
CA ARG A 36 -10.28 -11.20 33.61
C ARG A 36 -9.37 -10.29 32.81
N GLN A 37 -8.56 -10.87 31.93
CA GLN A 37 -7.95 -10.12 30.85
C GLN A 37 -9.13 -9.65 30.01
N THR A 38 -9.57 -8.44 30.30
CA THR A 38 -10.31 -7.65 29.33
C THR A 38 -9.50 -7.72 28.02
N PRO A 39 -10.14 -7.99 26.87
CA PRO A 39 -9.45 -7.77 25.61
C PRO A 39 -8.89 -6.34 25.67
N PRO A 40 -7.63 -6.12 25.26
CA PRO A 40 -7.05 -4.78 25.33
C PRO A 40 -8.03 -3.83 24.64
N PRO A 41 -8.31 -2.66 25.21
CA PRO A 41 -9.16 -1.68 24.55
C PRO A 41 -8.56 -1.49 23.16
N MET A 42 -9.37 -1.75 22.13
CA MET A 42 -9.07 -1.27 20.79
C MET A 42 -8.67 0.18 21.00
N HIS A 43 -7.40 0.49 20.74
CA HIS A 43 -6.94 1.86 20.83
C HIS A 43 -7.91 2.63 19.94
N GLN A 44 -8.71 3.47 20.59
CA GLN A 44 -9.56 4.44 19.92
C GLN A 44 -8.66 5.05 18.88
N GLN A 45 -8.98 4.78 17.61
CA GLN A 45 -8.17 5.10 16.46
C GLN A 45 -7.80 6.57 16.59
N GLY A 46 -6.62 6.81 17.18
CA GLY A 46 -6.10 8.14 17.42
C GLY A 46 -6.16 8.77 16.05
N GLN A 47 -6.98 9.82 15.95
CA GLN A 47 -7.33 10.51 14.71
C GLN A 47 -6.17 10.37 13.77
N MET A 48 -6.31 9.54 12.72
CA MET A 48 -5.32 9.48 11.67
C MET A 48 -5.18 10.93 11.26
N GLY A 49 -4.07 11.56 11.66
CA GLY A 49 -3.84 12.98 11.43
C GLY A 49 -4.14 13.15 9.96
N GLN A 50 -5.17 13.94 9.66
CA GLN A 50 -5.70 14.03 8.31
C GLN A 50 -4.49 14.26 7.41
N HIS A 51 -4.11 13.24 6.64
CA HIS A 51 -3.19 13.47 5.56
C HIS A 51 -3.87 14.59 4.78
N PRO A 52 -3.22 15.75 4.55
CA PRO A 52 -3.81 16.76 3.69
C PRO A 52 -4.28 15.99 2.46
N PRO A 53 -5.57 16.08 2.08
CA PRO A 53 -5.99 15.44 0.85
C PRO A 53 -5.01 15.92 -0.19
N VAL A 54 -4.32 14.98 -0.86
CA VAL A 54 -3.44 15.33 -1.97
C VAL A 54 -4.40 15.82 -3.06
N GLN A 55 -4.72 17.10 -3.01
CA GLN A 55 -5.59 17.76 -3.97
C GLN A 55 -4.71 18.06 -5.17
N MET A 56 -4.66 17.12 -6.12
CA MET A 56 -4.21 17.46 -7.47
C MET A 56 -5.21 18.47 -8.03
N SER A 57 -4.70 19.52 -8.67
CA SER A 57 -5.57 20.42 -9.40
C SER A 57 -6.29 19.68 -10.53
N ALA A 58 -7.46 20.18 -10.95
CA ALA A 58 -8.19 19.60 -12.07
C ALA A 58 -7.33 19.59 -13.36
N ASP A 59 -6.48 20.60 -13.53
CA ASP A 59 -5.51 20.71 -14.61
C ASP A 59 -4.46 19.59 -14.57
N GLU A 60 -3.81 19.36 -13.43
CA GLU A 60 -2.81 18.30 -13.29
C GLU A 60 -3.42 16.91 -13.49
N ALA A 61 -4.63 16.69 -12.96
CA ALA A 61 -5.35 15.44 -13.12
C ALA A 61 -5.74 15.20 -14.59
N ALA A 62 -6.26 16.22 -15.28
CA ALA A 62 -6.62 16.14 -16.69
C ALA A 62 -5.40 15.86 -17.56
N LYS A 63 -4.30 16.60 -17.35
CA LYS A 63 -3.03 16.38 -18.04
C LYS A 63 -2.50 14.96 -17.84
N ASN A 64 -2.51 14.44 -16.62
CA ASN A 64 -2.04 13.08 -16.34
C ASN A 64 -2.91 12.01 -17.03
N ILE A 65 -4.23 12.21 -17.08
CA ILE A 65 -5.15 11.30 -17.79
C ILE A 65 -4.93 11.40 -19.30
N HIS A 66 -4.74 12.61 -19.85
CA HIS A 66 -4.36 12.83 -21.25
C HIS A 66 -3.06 12.09 -21.60
N GLU A 67 -1.99 12.29 -20.84
CA GLU A 67 -0.70 11.63 -21.08
C GLU A 67 -0.79 10.10 -20.98
N THR A 68 -1.63 9.59 -20.07
CA THR A 68 -1.77 8.16 -19.83
C THR A 68 -2.64 7.47 -20.89
N PHE A 69 -3.80 8.05 -21.18
CA PHE A 69 -4.83 7.43 -21.99
C PHE A 69 -4.84 7.95 -23.44
N GLY A 70 -4.30 9.13 -23.70
CA GLY A 70 -4.33 9.77 -25.02
C GLY A 70 -5.72 10.32 -25.39
N VAL A 71 -6.55 10.59 -24.39
CA VAL A 71 -7.88 11.21 -24.54
C VAL A 71 -7.76 12.73 -24.51
N ASP A 72 -8.80 13.44 -24.98
CA ASP A 72 -8.79 14.90 -25.01
C ASP A 72 -8.71 15.51 -23.59
N GLU A 73 -7.71 16.36 -23.35
CA GLU A 73 -7.47 16.97 -22.04
C GLU A 73 -8.62 17.89 -21.60
N ALA A 74 -9.20 18.64 -22.55
CA ALA A 74 -10.28 19.58 -22.24
C ALA A 74 -11.57 18.84 -21.87
N GLU A 75 -11.88 17.72 -22.53
CA GLU A 75 -13.02 16.86 -22.17
C GLU A 75 -12.85 16.25 -20.78
N VAL A 76 -11.64 15.78 -20.45
CA VAL A 76 -11.34 15.25 -19.11
C VAL A 76 -11.44 16.34 -18.05
N LYS A 77 -10.86 17.52 -18.31
CA LYS A 77 -10.94 18.66 -17.39
C LYS A 77 -12.39 19.06 -17.13
N ALA A 78 -13.21 19.12 -18.18
CA ALA A 78 -14.64 19.40 -18.05
C ALA A 78 -15.36 18.37 -17.18
N ALA A 79 -15.05 17.08 -17.33
CA ALA A 79 -15.62 16.03 -16.49
C ALA A 79 -15.21 16.16 -15.01
N ILE A 80 -13.95 16.50 -14.74
CA ILE A 80 -13.44 16.74 -13.37
C ILE A 80 -14.13 17.96 -12.74
N THR A 81 -14.20 19.09 -13.48
CA THR A 81 -14.87 20.31 -13.01
C THR A 81 -16.38 20.09 -12.78
N ALA A 82 -17.01 19.20 -13.55
CA ALA A 82 -18.39 18.78 -13.34
C ALA A 82 -18.57 17.79 -12.16
N HIS A 83 -17.54 17.57 -11.34
CA HIS A 83 -17.54 16.65 -10.21
C HIS A 83 -17.97 15.22 -10.57
N LYS A 84 -17.67 14.76 -11.78
CA LYS A 84 -17.85 13.36 -12.14
C LYS A 84 -16.91 12.49 -11.30
N ASP A 85 -17.36 11.27 -10.99
CA ASP A 85 -16.57 10.34 -10.20
C ASP A 85 -15.25 9.99 -10.92
N PHE A 86 -14.12 10.08 -10.20
CA PHE A 86 -12.80 9.84 -10.78
C PHE A 86 -12.63 8.41 -11.32
N ARG A 87 -13.31 7.43 -10.72
CA ARG A 87 -13.32 6.05 -11.21
C ARG A 87 -14.04 5.98 -12.55
N ASP A 88 -15.14 6.70 -12.70
CA ASP A 88 -15.89 6.76 -13.95
C ASP A 88 -15.07 7.43 -15.06
N ILE A 89 -14.38 8.54 -14.74
CA ILE A 89 -13.45 9.20 -15.66
C ILE A 89 -12.34 8.23 -16.09
N GLY A 90 -11.72 7.51 -15.15
CA GLY A 90 -10.65 6.55 -15.46
C GLY A 90 -11.12 5.38 -16.33
N GLN A 91 -12.31 4.83 -16.05
CA GLN A 91 -12.88 3.74 -16.84
C GLN A 91 -13.27 4.21 -18.25
N ALA A 92 -13.87 5.39 -18.37
CA ALA A 92 -14.18 5.99 -19.66
C ALA A 92 -12.92 6.21 -20.49
N ALA A 93 -11.86 6.78 -19.89
CA ALA A 93 -10.60 7.02 -20.59
C ALA A 93 -9.94 5.71 -21.07
N MET A 94 -9.98 4.65 -20.25
CA MET A 94 -9.47 3.33 -20.63
C MET A 94 -10.25 2.73 -21.80
N LEU A 95 -11.59 2.72 -21.71
CA LEU A 95 -12.44 2.17 -22.78
C LEU A 95 -12.37 3.01 -24.06
N SER A 96 -12.19 4.32 -23.96
CA SER A 96 -11.99 5.21 -25.11
C SER A 96 -10.70 4.85 -25.85
N LYS A 97 -9.60 4.67 -25.11
CA LYS A 97 -8.32 4.27 -25.69
C LYS A 97 -8.40 2.92 -26.41
N ILE A 98 -9.11 1.94 -25.85
CA ILE A 98 -9.20 0.60 -26.42
C ILE A 98 -10.18 0.55 -27.60
N SER A 99 -11.34 1.19 -27.47
CA SER A 99 -12.41 1.17 -28.49
C SER A 99 -12.17 2.16 -29.64
N GLY A 100 -11.29 3.14 -29.46
CA GLY A 100 -11.06 4.24 -30.41
C GLY A 100 -12.18 5.29 -30.45
N LYS A 101 -13.18 5.20 -29.57
CA LYS A 101 -14.23 6.23 -29.43
C LYS A 101 -13.74 7.41 -28.59
N SER A 102 -14.42 8.56 -28.73
CA SER A 102 -14.10 9.74 -27.93
C SER A 102 -14.39 9.52 -26.45
N PHE A 103 -13.66 10.22 -25.58
CA PHE A 103 -13.85 10.16 -24.15
C PHE A 103 -15.25 10.61 -23.74
N LYS A 104 -15.72 11.71 -24.32
CA LYS A 104 -17.07 12.21 -24.09
C LYS A 104 -18.15 11.18 -24.44
N ASP A 105 -18.04 10.50 -25.58
CA ASP A 105 -19.04 9.50 -25.99
C ASP A 105 -19.07 8.33 -25.01
N VAL A 106 -17.91 7.78 -24.66
CA VAL A 106 -17.81 6.64 -23.75
C VAL A 106 -18.27 7.01 -22.33
N LEU A 107 -17.92 8.20 -21.85
CA LEU A 107 -18.40 8.69 -20.56
C LEU A 107 -19.93 8.90 -20.58
N GLY A 108 -20.47 9.39 -21.69
CA GLY A 108 -21.90 9.57 -21.91
C GLY A 108 -22.70 8.28 -21.98
N MET A 109 -22.07 7.13 -22.26
CA MET A 109 -22.72 5.83 -22.22
C MET A 109 -23.05 5.37 -20.79
N LYS A 110 -22.44 5.96 -19.76
CA LYS A 110 -22.73 5.61 -18.36
C LYS A 110 -24.10 6.14 -17.94
N THR A 111 -24.98 5.21 -17.58
CA THR A 111 -26.31 5.47 -17.03
C THR A 111 -26.44 4.83 -15.65
N GLU A 112 -27.55 5.05 -14.95
CA GLU A 112 -27.82 4.38 -13.66
C GLU A 112 -28.04 2.87 -13.80
N LYS A 113 -28.42 2.41 -15.00
CA LYS A 113 -28.84 1.02 -15.24
C LYS A 113 -27.71 0.11 -15.72
N ASN A 114 -26.61 0.67 -16.20
CA ASN A 114 -25.50 -0.10 -16.75
C ASN A 114 -24.22 0.04 -15.93
N ASN A 115 -23.27 -0.85 -16.18
CA ASN A 115 -21.94 -0.83 -15.58
C ASN A 115 -20.82 -0.79 -16.63
N TRP A 116 -19.60 -0.45 -16.20
CA TRP A 116 -18.44 -0.36 -17.09
C TRP A 116 -18.13 -1.65 -17.87
N PRO A 117 -18.24 -2.86 -17.29
CA PRO A 117 -18.14 -4.10 -18.06
C PRO A 117 -19.15 -4.22 -19.20
N GLU A 118 -20.40 -3.82 -19.00
CA GLU A 118 -21.43 -3.83 -20.05
C GLU A 118 -21.15 -2.81 -21.15
N ILE A 119 -20.68 -1.61 -20.78
CA ILE A 119 -20.24 -0.58 -21.73
C ILE A 119 -19.05 -1.11 -22.54
N GLY A 120 -18.08 -1.76 -21.89
CA GLY A 120 -16.97 -2.42 -22.59
C GLY A 120 -17.44 -3.45 -23.60
N LYS A 121 -18.40 -4.31 -23.22
CA LYS A 121 -18.99 -5.30 -24.14
C LYS A 121 -19.70 -4.65 -25.33
N SER A 122 -20.49 -3.60 -25.11
CA SER A 122 -21.19 -2.90 -26.20
C SER A 122 -20.24 -2.16 -27.15
N LEU A 123 -19.07 -1.78 -26.65
CA LEU A 123 -17.96 -1.23 -27.44
C LEU A 123 -17.12 -2.30 -28.15
N GLY A 124 -17.43 -3.58 -28.00
CA GLY A 124 -16.63 -4.67 -28.55
C GLY A 124 -15.27 -4.85 -27.87
N VAL A 125 -15.08 -4.28 -26.68
CA VAL A 125 -13.84 -4.38 -25.91
C VAL A 125 -13.76 -5.75 -25.25
N THR A 126 -12.72 -6.50 -25.60
CA THR A 126 -12.42 -7.82 -25.05
C THR A 126 -11.59 -7.71 -23.77
N ARG A 127 -11.61 -8.77 -22.96
CA ARG A 127 -10.80 -8.84 -21.74
C ARG A 127 -9.30 -8.80 -22.07
N GLU A 128 -8.90 -9.46 -23.16
CA GLU A 128 -7.53 -9.55 -23.63
C GLU A 128 -6.98 -8.17 -24.03
N GLN A 129 -7.80 -7.32 -24.65
CA GLN A 129 -7.43 -5.94 -24.98
C GLN A 129 -7.26 -5.09 -23.71
N VAL A 130 -8.15 -5.24 -22.73
CA VAL A 130 -8.05 -4.57 -21.42
C VAL A 130 -6.76 -4.98 -20.72
N GLU A 131 -6.46 -6.29 -20.65
CA GLU A 131 -5.24 -6.81 -20.03
C GLU A 131 -3.97 -6.32 -20.77
N THR A 132 -3.98 -6.34 -22.10
CA THR A 132 -2.86 -5.81 -22.90
C THR A 132 -2.62 -4.32 -22.64
N GLN A 133 -3.69 -3.54 -22.53
CA GLN A 133 -3.59 -2.12 -22.24
C GLN A 133 -3.06 -1.87 -20.82
N MET A 134 -3.49 -2.66 -19.83
CA MET A 134 -2.97 -2.59 -18.46
C MET A 134 -1.48 -2.91 -18.40
N LEU A 135 -1.02 -3.94 -19.10
CA LEU A 135 0.40 -4.27 -19.20
C LEU A 135 1.21 -3.15 -19.86
N THR A 136 0.66 -2.53 -20.90
CA THR A 136 1.28 -1.39 -21.58
C THR A 136 1.41 -0.19 -20.65
N MET A 137 0.37 0.12 -19.87
CA MET A 137 0.41 1.20 -18.89
C MET A 137 1.41 0.93 -17.76
N GLN A 138 1.45 -0.31 -17.27
CA GLN A 138 2.44 -0.72 -16.27
C GLN A 138 3.87 -0.63 -16.81
N ALA A 139 4.08 -1.00 -18.09
CA ALA A 139 5.37 -0.86 -18.75
C ALA A 139 5.82 0.61 -18.87
N MET A 140 4.92 1.52 -19.28
CA MET A 140 5.20 2.97 -19.33
C MET A 140 5.60 3.52 -17.96
N HIS A 141 4.92 3.08 -16.89
CA HIS A 141 5.24 3.53 -15.53
C HIS A 141 6.62 3.06 -15.06
N ILE A 142 6.98 1.81 -15.37
CA ILE A 142 8.30 1.26 -15.05
C ILE A 142 9.38 1.94 -15.88
N GLU A 143 9.14 2.20 -17.18
CA GLU A 143 10.06 2.93 -18.06
C GLU A 143 10.42 4.29 -17.46
N LYS A 144 9.42 5.09 -17.06
CA LYS A 144 9.63 6.41 -16.43
C LYS A 144 10.50 6.35 -15.17
N LYS A 145 10.46 5.23 -14.43
CA LYS A 145 11.18 5.10 -13.14
C LYS A 145 12.55 4.44 -13.26
N ALA A 146 12.64 3.38 -14.04
CA ALA A 146 13.78 2.49 -14.09
C ALA A 146 14.61 2.68 -15.38
N ASN A 147 14.17 3.56 -16.30
CA ASN A 147 14.80 3.86 -17.58
C ASN A 147 15.07 2.59 -18.42
N ILE A 148 14.19 1.61 -18.31
CA ILE A 148 14.15 0.43 -19.18
C ILE A 148 13.18 0.75 -20.31
N GLY A 149 13.56 0.54 -21.57
CA GLY A 149 12.65 0.77 -22.69
C GLY A 149 11.34 0.00 -22.55
N LYS A 150 10.21 0.66 -22.82
CA LYS A 150 8.85 0.12 -22.66
C LYS A 150 8.67 -1.29 -23.23
N ASP A 151 9.17 -1.56 -24.43
CA ASP A 151 9.01 -2.85 -25.11
C ASP A 151 9.73 -3.98 -24.37
N ARG A 152 10.89 -3.68 -23.78
CA ARG A 152 11.63 -4.63 -22.95
C ARG A 152 10.89 -4.92 -21.65
N VAL A 153 10.31 -3.91 -21.01
CA VAL A 153 9.46 -4.10 -19.82
C VAL A 153 8.21 -4.92 -20.16
N LEU A 154 7.54 -4.62 -21.28
CA LEU A 154 6.36 -5.34 -21.74
C LEU A 154 6.67 -6.83 -21.95
N ALA A 155 7.82 -7.14 -22.58
CA ALA A 155 8.27 -8.52 -22.76
C ALA A 155 8.48 -9.23 -21.42
N LEU A 156 9.11 -8.57 -20.44
CA LEU A 156 9.32 -9.13 -19.10
C LEU A 156 7.99 -9.38 -18.37
N LEU A 157 7.06 -8.43 -18.43
CA LEU A 157 5.73 -8.60 -17.83
C LEU A 157 4.97 -9.77 -18.47
N LYS A 158 5.00 -9.89 -19.81
CA LYS A 158 4.38 -11.02 -20.54
C LYS A 158 5.02 -12.37 -20.20
N ASN A 159 6.31 -12.38 -19.86
CA ASN A 159 7.03 -13.57 -19.39
C ASN A 159 6.75 -13.91 -17.91
N GLY A 160 5.89 -13.16 -17.23
CA GLY A 160 5.45 -13.44 -15.86
C GLY A 160 6.31 -12.81 -14.77
N TYR A 161 7.29 -11.96 -15.13
CA TYR A 161 8.02 -11.18 -14.13
C TYR A 161 7.10 -10.17 -13.45
N GLN A 162 7.26 -10.01 -12.14
CA GLN A 162 6.49 -9.04 -11.38
C GLN A 162 7.00 -7.62 -11.68
N ALA A 163 6.08 -6.67 -11.80
CA ALA A 163 6.40 -5.26 -12.03
C ALA A 163 7.46 -4.70 -11.07
N ARG A 164 7.34 -5.05 -9.78
CA ARG A 164 8.28 -4.59 -8.74
C ARG A 164 9.67 -5.18 -8.93
N ASP A 165 9.77 -6.41 -9.40
CA ASP A 165 11.05 -7.07 -9.66
C ASP A 165 11.75 -6.44 -10.87
N ILE A 166 11.00 -6.13 -11.93
CA ILE A 166 11.53 -5.43 -13.10
C ILE A 166 12.00 -4.02 -12.71
N GLU A 167 11.23 -3.28 -11.91
CA GLU A 167 11.60 -1.95 -11.42
C GLU A 167 12.90 -2.00 -10.60
N CYS A 168 12.99 -2.88 -9.60
CA CYS A 168 14.20 -3.05 -8.79
C CYS A 168 15.41 -3.44 -9.65
N ALA A 169 15.23 -4.42 -10.54
CA ALA A 169 16.31 -4.87 -11.42
C ALA A 169 16.79 -3.75 -12.34
N GLY A 170 15.89 -2.95 -12.91
CA GLY A 170 16.25 -1.79 -13.73
C GLY A 170 17.05 -0.74 -12.99
N LEU A 171 16.61 -0.38 -11.78
CA LEU A 171 17.30 0.59 -10.94
C LEU A 171 18.73 0.12 -10.60
N LEU A 172 18.89 -1.15 -10.23
CA LEU A 172 20.20 -1.74 -9.93
C LEU A 172 21.06 -1.94 -11.17
N ALA A 173 20.48 -2.38 -12.28
CA ALA A 173 21.16 -2.57 -13.56
C ALA A 173 21.75 -1.25 -14.07
N LYS A 174 20.96 -0.17 -13.98
CA LYS A 174 21.42 1.19 -14.30
C LYS A 174 22.59 1.62 -13.41
N ALA A 175 22.47 1.44 -12.09
CA ALA A 175 23.51 1.84 -11.15
C ALA A 175 24.79 1.00 -11.27
N ALA A 176 24.67 -0.29 -11.62
CA ALA A 176 25.79 -1.21 -11.79
C ALA A 176 26.36 -1.25 -13.22
N GLY A 177 25.74 -0.56 -14.19
CA GLY A 177 26.10 -0.65 -15.60
C GLY A 177 25.92 -2.06 -16.20
N LYS A 178 24.90 -2.81 -15.73
CA LYS A 178 24.62 -4.19 -16.15
C LYS A 178 23.34 -4.29 -16.98
N ASP A 179 23.17 -5.42 -17.64
CA ASP A 179 21.90 -5.79 -18.27
C ASP A 179 20.83 -6.15 -17.21
N VAL A 180 19.58 -5.76 -17.48
CA VAL A 180 18.44 -6.01 -16.59
C VAL A 180 18.16 -7.49 -16.37
N GLN A 181 18.31 -8.32 -17.41
CA GLN A 181 18.09 -9.76 -17.28
C GLN A 181 19.14 -10.36 -16.35
N ALA A 182 20.40 -9.98 -16.53
CA ALA A 182 21.48 -10.45 -15.65
C ALA A 182 21.19 -10.11 -14.17
N VAL A 183 20.64 -8.93 -13.88
CA VAL A 183 20.25 -8.54 -12.51
C VAL A 183 19.00 -9.28 -12.03
N LEU A 184 18.01 -9.52 -12.89
CA LEU A 184 16.85 -10.36 -12.57
C LEU A 184 17.27 -11.78 -12.19
N ASP A 185 18.26 -12.34 -12.89
CA ASP A 185 18.74 -13.71 -12.67
C ASP A 185 19.51 -13.85 -11.34
N MET A 186 20.01 -12.75 -10.77
CA MET A 186 20.58 -12.72 -9.42
C MET A 186 19.50 -12.84 -8.32
N LYS A 187 18.23 -12.58 -8.64
CA LYS A 187 17.13 -12.70 -7.68
C LYS A 187 16.76 -14.17 -7.46
N LYS A 188 16.95 -14.64 -6.23
CA LYS A 188 16.66 -16.00 -5.76
C LYS A 188 15.52 -15.98 -4.75
N ILE A 189 14.98 -17.15 -4.41
CA ILE A 189 13.90 -17.29 -3.42
C ILE A 189 14.35 -16.88 -2.01
N ASN A 190 15.63 -17.02 -1.71
CA ASN A 190 16.21 -16.83 -0.38
C ASN A 190 16.97 -15.50 -0.20
N ASN A 191 16.96 -14.61 -1.20
CA ASN A 191 17.57 -13.29 -1.09
C ASN A 191 16.56 -12.16 -1.31
N ARG A 192 16.92 -10.96 -0.84
CA ARG A 192 16.19 -9.71 -1.05
C ARG A 192 16.88 -8.89 -2.13
N TRP A 193 16.17 -7.91 -2.69
CA TRP A 193 16.76 -6.95 -3.62
C TRP A 193 17.91 -6.14 -3.02
N THR A 194 17.93 -5.94 -1.70
CA THR A 194 19.05 -5.32 -0.98
C THR A 194 20.32 -6.17 -0.99
N ASP A 195 20.17 -7.50 -1.02
CA ASP A 195 21.31 -8.42 -1.05
C ASP A 195 21.91 -8.45 -2.46
N VAL A 196 21.05 -8.42 -3.49
CA VAL A 196 21.47 -8.24 -4.90
C VAL A 196 22.19 -6.90 -5.07
N ALA A 197 21.70 -5.82 -4.46
CA ALA A 197 22.38 -4.51 -4.49
C ALA A 197 23.78 -4.59 -3.86
N ALA A 198 23.90 -5.24 -2.70
CA ALA A 198 25.19 -5.45 -2.04
C ALA A 198 26.16 -6.29 -2.89
N GLU A 199 25.69 -7.37 -3.52
CA GLU A 199 26.49 -8.20 -4.43
C GLU A 199 26.97 -7.42 -5.67
N LEU A 200 26.18 -6.45 -6.13
CA LEU A 200 26.54 -5.53 -7.21
C LEU A 200 27.43 -4.36 -6.78
N GLY A 201 27.69 -4.18 -5.48
CA GLY A 201 28.37 -3.00 -4.96
C GLY A 201 27.58 -1.70 -5.12
N VAL A 202 26.25 -1.79 -5.25
CA VAL A 202 25.34 -0.65 -5.43
C VAL A 202 24.68 -0.28 -4.11
N ASP A 203 24.56 1.02 -3.81
CA ASP A 203 23.83 1.50 -2.65
C ASP A 203 22.34 1.08 -2.74
N LYS A 204 21.87 0.36 -1.71
CA LYS A 204 20.47 -0.06 -1.55
C LYS A 204 19.46 1.10 -1.60
N ASN A 205 19.88 2.33 -1.33
CA ASN A 205 19.05 3.53 -1.41
C ASN A 205 18.55 3.79 -2.84
N VAL A 206 19.22 3.27 -3.87
CA VAL A 206 18.73 3.31 -5.27
C VAL A 206 17.37 2.62 -5.42
N LEU A 207 17.05 1.62 -4.58
CA LEU A 207 15.75 0.91 -4.60
C LEU A 207 14.60 1.70 -3.93
N ARG A 208 14.95 2.78 -3.23
CA ARG A 208 14.05 3.70 -2.52
C ARG A 208 14.48 5.13 -2.85
N PRO A 209 14.06 5.69 -4.00
CA PRO A 209 14.27 7.12 -4.22
C PRO A 209 13.74 7.86 -2.99
N GLU A 210 14.56 8.77 -2.45
CA GLU A 210 14.20 9.51 -1.24
C GLU A 210 12.80 10.09 -1.43
N LYS A 211 11.85 9.63 -0.61
CA LYS A 211 10.68 10.45 -0.34
C LYS A 211 11.26 11.65 0.40
N GLY A 212 11.21 12.84 -0.21
CA GLY A 212 11.64 14.09 0.43
C GLY A 212 11.17 14.13 1.90
N ALA A 213 12.02 14.71 2.75
CA ALA A 213 11.91 14.72 4.22
C ALA A 213 10.53 14.33 4.74
N ARG A 214 10.37 13.07 5.17
CA ARG A 214 9.24 12.73 6.03
C ARG A 214 9.36 13.66 7.24
N PRO A 215 8.30 14.40 7.64
CA PRO A 215 8.30 15.11 8.91
C PRO A 215 8.74 14.10 9.96
N GLY A 216 9.88 14.39 10.59
CA GLY A 216 10.56 13.42 11.45
C GLY A 216 9.60 12.85 12.48
N HIS A 217 9.70 11.55 12.73
CA HIS A 217 9.31 11.07 14.05
C HIS A 217 10.20 11.84 15.03
N GLY A 218 9.60 12.82 15.69
CA GLY A 218 10.24 13.53 16.78
C GLY A 218 10.75 12.54 17.82
N PRO A 219 11.78 12.91 18.60
CA PRO A 219 12.39 12.01 19.57
C PRO A 219 11.29 11.42 20.48
N GLN A 220 11.31 10.09 20.60
CA GLN A 220 10.54 9.36 21.61
C GLN A 220 11.15 9.69 22.99
N GLY A 221 10.87 10.90 23.46
CA GLY A 221 11.09 11.35 24.82
C GLY A 221 9.73 11.75 25.37
N GLY A 222 9.06 10.82 26.04
CA GLY A 222 7.91 11.18 26.86
C GLY A 222 8.33 12.22 27.92
N PRO A 223 7.42 13.11 28.35
CA PRO A 223 7.73 14.05 29.41
C PRO A 223 8.16 13.28 30.67
N PRO A 224 9.12 13.79 31.47
CA PRO A 224 9.42 13.21 32.76
C PRO A 224 8.13 13.18 33.59
N ALA A 225 7.88 12.03 34.22
CA ALA A 225 6.76 11.86 35.13
C ALA A 225 6.98 12.74 36.38
N GLU A 226 6.60 14.00 36.30
CA GLU A 226 6.34 14.83 37.48
C GLU A 226 5.05 14.31 38.14
N GLY A 227 5.19 13.60 39.26
CA GLY A 227 4.03 13.11 39.99
C GLY A 227 4.26 11.97 40.97
N MET A 228 5.42 11.92 41.65
CA MET A 228 5.51 11.18 42.91
C MET A 228 5.55 12.18 44.05
N MET A 229 4.35 12.45 44.58
CA MET A 229 4.13 12.95 45.93
C MET A 229 4.93 12.12 46.93
N GLY A 230 6.02 12.69 47.45
CA GLY A 230 6.61 12.32 48.73
C GLY A 230 6.10 13.29 49.79
N ALA A 231 5.46 12.75 50.82
CA ALA A 231 4.82 13.49 51.90
C ALA A 231 5.80 14.38 52.71
N PRO A 232 5.30 15.44 53.36
CA PRO A 232 6.10 16.32 54.22
C PRO A 232 6.28 15.69 55.60
N ASP A 233 7.52 15.39 55.99
CA ASP A 233 7.87 15.09 57.38
C ASP A 233 9.03 16.00 57.82
N GLY A 234 8.82 16.72 58.93
CA GLY A 234 9.90 17.35 59.69
C GLY A 234 9.75 18.84 59.96
N ALA A 235 8.86 19.19 60.90
CA ALA A 235 8.95 20.44 61.65
C ALA A 235 10.23 20.48 62.52
N PRO A 236 10.73 21.68 62.89
CA PRO A 236 12.04 21.84 63.53
C PRO A 236 12.01 21.38 64.99
N GLN A 237 13.00 20.59 65.42
CA GLN A 237 13.28 20.33 66.83
C GLN A 237 14.55 21.08 67.23
N GLY A 238 14.39 21.97 68.21
CA GLY A 238 15.47 22.73 68.82
C GLY A 238 16.42 21.85 69.64
N GLU A 239 17.68 22.27 69.59
CA GLU A 239 18.74 22.25 70.60
C GLU A 239 18.79 21.12 71.65
N PRO A 240 19.97 20.49 71.76
CA PRO A 240 20.58 20.17 73.04
C PRO A 240 21.72 21.16 73.36
N GLN A 241 21.66 21.75 74.55
CA GLN A 241 22.73 22.53 75.17
C GLN A 241 23.99 21.67 75.35
N PRO A 242 25.21 22.21 75.15
CA PRO A 242 26.41 21.62 75.71
C PRO A 242 26.55 22.00 77.19
N ALA A 243 26.97 21.02 77.98
CA ALA A 243 27.48 21.20 79.32
C ALA A 243 28.92 21.75 79.29
N GLU A 244 29.29 22.39 80.40
CA GLU A 244 30.56 23.04 80.79
C GLU A 244 30.76 24.51 80.38
#